data_AF-A0A327KQU0-F1
#
_entry.id   AF-A0A327KQU0-F1
#
_cell.length_a   1.000
_cell.length_b   1.000
_cell.length_c   1.000
_cell.angle_alpha   90.00
_cell.angle_beta   90.00
_cell.angle_gamma   90.00
#
_symmetry.space_group_name_H-M   'P 1'
#
loop_
_entity.id
_entity.type
_entity.pdbx_description
1 polymer ?
#
loop_
_entity_poly.entity_id
_entity_poly.type
_entity_poly.pdbx_seq_one_letter_code
_entity_poly.pdbx_strand_id
1 'polypeptide(L)'
;MSAHDDPILAAIETHRTAHAAWLQAAAEEYGAPGDPEARAHMDLLRAKSEAAAWALLEVMPSTPTGLLTLATYAGDFVVAGHAWPEGWDQRFYAVVVRWPGE
;
A
#
# COMPACT_ATOMS: atom_id res chain seq x y z
N MET A 1 -15.69 -17.93 -4.54
CA MET A 1 -14.57 -17.75 -3.60
C MET A 1 -15.11 -17.20 -2.30
N SER A 2 -14.58 -17.62 -1.16
CA SER A 2 -14.95 -17.00 0.10
C SER A 2 -14.30 -15.61 0.18
N ALA A 3 -14.84 -14.70 1.00
CA ALA A 3 -14.22 -13.38 1.20
C ALA A 3 -12.77 -13.48 1.74
N HIS A 4 -12.37 -14.62 2.29
CA HIS A 4 -11.01 -14.87 2.81
C HIS A 4 -10.00 -15.20 1.70
N ASP A 5 -10.48 -15.59 0.51
CA ASP A 5 -9.63 -15.97 -0.62
C ASP A 5 -9.46 -14.82 -1.63
N ASP A 6 -9.92 -13.61 -1.33
CA ASP A 6 -9.82 -12.48 -2.26
C ASP A 6 -8.34 -12.06 -2.39
N PRO A 7 -7.74 -12.11 -3.61
CA PRO A 7 -6.33 -11.81 -3.81
C PRO A 7 -5.94 -10.40 -3.36
N ILE A 8 -6.89 -9.47 -3.30
CA ILE A 8 -6.62 -8.12 -2.81
C ILE A 8 -6.18 -8.09 -1.36
N LEU A 9 -6.61 -9.04 -0.52
CA LEU A 9 -6.22 -9.10 0.89
C LEU A 9 -4.73 -9.39 1.04
N ALA A 10 -4.19 -10.29 0.22
CA ALA A 10 -2.75 -10.58 0.20
C ALA A 10 -1.93 -9.38 -0.29
N ALA A 11 -2.45 -8.64 -1.28
CA ALA A 11 -1.81 -7.41 -1.77
C ALA A 11 -1.80 -6.31 -0.70
N ILE A 12 -2.91 -6.13 0.03
CA ILE A 12 -3.01 -5.20 1.18
C ILE A 12 -1.99 -5.56 2.25
N GLU A 13 -1.87 -6.83 2.61
CA GLU A 13 -0.90 -7.27 3.61
C GLU A 13 0.55 -7.05 3.16
N THR A 14 0.83 -7.25 1.86
CA THR A 14 2.14 -6.97 1.26
C THR A 14 2.50 -5.49 1.37
N HIS A 15 1.58 -4.59 1.02
CA HIS A 15 1.81 -3.15 1.18
C HIS A 15 1.97 -2.75 2.64
N ARG A 16 1.12 -3.26 3.54
CA ARG A 16 1.19 -2.99 4.99
C ARG A 16 2.55 -3.38 5.56
N THR A 17 3.04 -4.58 5.23
CA THR A 17 4.35 -5.06 5.69
C THR A 17 5.49 -4.20 5.14
N ALA A 18 5.47 -3.88 3.84
CA ALA A 18 6.49 -3.05 3.21
C ALA A 18 6.52 -1.63 3.79
N HIS A 19 5.35 -1.05 4.04
CA HIS A 19 5.21 0.28 4.62
C HIS A 19 5.68 0.32 6.08
N ALA A 20 5.32 -0.68 6.89
CA ALA A 20 5.77 -0.78 8.27
C ALA A 20 7.30 -0.87 8.37
N ALA A 21 7.93 -1.66 7.48
CA ALA A 21 9.39 -1.75 7.41
C ALA A 21 10.04 -0.39 7.07
N TRP A 22 9.46 0.34 6.12
CA TRP A 22 9.94 1.70 5.80
C TRP A 22 9.78 2.67 6.97
N LEU A 23 8.63 2.67 7.65
CA LEU A 23 8.40 3.53 8.83
C LEU A 23 9.41 3.24 9.94
N GLN A 24 9.72 1.96 10.18
CA GLN A 24 10.73 1.58 11.16
C GLN A 24 12.11 2.14 10.79
N ALA A 25 12.56 1.93 9.56
CA ALA A 25 13.86 2.45 9.10
C ALA A 25 13.91 3.99 9.11
N ALA A 26 12.80 4.65 8.80
CA ALA A 26 12.72 6.11 8.87
C ALA A 26 12.82 6.63 10.32
N ALA A 27 12.24 5.92 11.29
CA ALA A 27 12.36 6.25 12.71
C ALA A 27 13.79 6.05 13.22
N GLU A 28 14.48 5.00 12.77
CA GLU A 28 15.88 4.73 13.09
C GLU A 28 16.81 5.84 12.55
N GLU A 29 16.66 6.24 11.29
CA GLU A 29 17.43 7.36 10.69
C GLU A 29 17.16 8.68 11.42
N TYR A 30 15.91 8.95 11.82
CA TYR A 30 15.60 10.16 12.59
C TYR A 30 16.27 10.17 13.97
N GLY A 31 16.41 9.00 14.61
CA GLY A 31 17.06 8.86 15.91
C GLY A 31 18.60 8.95 15.85
N ALA A 32 19.20 8.61 14.71
CA ALA A 32 20.65 8.62 14.50
C ALA A 32 21.00 9.11 13.08
N PRO A 33 20.83 10.42 12.79
CA PRO A 33 20.96 10.94 11.43
C PRO A 33 22.40 10.92 10.92
N GLY A 34 22.56 10.66 9.62
CA GLY A 34 23.82 10.86 8.90
C GLY A 34 24.64 9.60 8.63
N ASP A 35 24.10 8.41 8.89
CA ASP A 35 24.67 7.16 8.42
C ASP A 35 24.26 6.90 6.94
N PRO A 36 25.22 6.92 5.99
CA PRO A 36 24.90 6.68 4.58
C PRO A 36 24.29 5.30 4.31
N GLU A 37 24.63 4.28 5.10
CA GLU A 37 24.07 2.92 4.93
C GLU A 37 22.62 2.87 5.42
N ALA A 38 22.33 3.47 6.58
CA ALA A 38 20.96 3.60 7.09
C ALA A 38 20.08 4.39 6.11
N ARG A 39 20.61 5.48 5.55
CA ARG A 39 19.91 6.26 4.52
C ARG A 39 19.60 5.45 3.27
N ALA A 40 20.59 4.74 2.73
CA ALA A 40 20.41 3.89 1.56
C ALA A 40 19.41 2.75 1.81
N HIS A 41 19.43 2.16 3.01
CA HIS A 41 18.48 1.14 3.42
C HIS A 41 17.05 1.68 3.52
N MET A 42 16.88 2.86 4.13
CA MET A 42 15.59 3.55 4.21
C MET A 42 15.04 3.86 2.82
N ASP A 43 15.87 4.37 1.90
CA ASP A 43 15.46 4.67 0.52
C ASP A 43 15.05 3.40 -0.25
N LEU A 44 15.75 2.27 -0.04
CA LEU A 44 15.37 0.97 -0.61
C LEU A 44 14.01 0.50 -0.10
N LEU A 45 13.76 0.60 1.21
CA LEU A 45 12.49 0.20 1.81
C LEU A 45 11.34 1.10 1.37
N ARG A 46 11.59 2.40 1.24
CA ARG A 46 10.63 3.34 0.65
C ARG A 46 10.24 2.91 -0.75
N ALA A 47 11.21 2.62 -1.62
CA ALA A 47 10.95 2.17 -2.99
C ALA A 47 10.13 0.87 -3.03
N LYS A 48 10.38 -0.06 -2.09
CA LYS A 48 9.57 -1.29 -1.95
C LYS A 48 8.14 -1.01 -1.50
N SER A 49 7.94 -0.10 -0.55
CA SER A 49 6.60 0.35 -0.13
C SER A 49 5.84 0.97 -1.30
N GLU A 50 6.49 1.86 -2.06
CA GLU A 50 5.89 2.50 -3.24
C GLU A 50 5.55 1.47 -4.34
N ALA A 51 6.44 0.51 -4.61
CA ALA A 51 6.17 -0.57 -5.57
C ALA A 51 4.97 -1.43 -5.14
N ALA A 52 4.88 -1.78 -3.84
CA ALA A 52 3.74 -2.52 -3.31
C ALA A 52 2.43 -1.71 -3.38
N ALA A 53 2.50 -0.38 -3.22
CA ALA A 53 1.34 0.49 -3.39
C ALA A 53 0.81 0.44 -4.83
N TRP A 54 1.69 0.47 -5.84
CA TRP A 54 1.28 0.32 -7.24
C TRP A 54 0.73 -1.07 -7.54
N ALA A 55 1.35 -2.12 -6.99
CA ALA A 55 0.88 -3.50 -7.15
C ALA A 55 -0.54 -3.72 -6.60
N LEU A 56 -0.99 -2.97 -5.57
CA LEU A 56 -2.38 -3.02 -5.10
C LEU A 56 -3.38 -2.76 -6.23
N LEU A 57 -3.05 -1.84 -7.14
CA LEU A 57 -3.94 -1.43 -8.23
C LEU A 57 -3.89 -2.38 -9.43
N GLU A 58 -2.94 -3.30 -9.46
CA GLU A 58 -2.84 -4.35 -10.46
C GLU A 58 -3.66 -5.59 -10.08
N VAL A 59 -4.02 -5.72 -8.80
CA VAL A 59 -4.83 -6.81 -8.27
C VAL A 59 -6.29 -6.39 -8.26
N MET A 60 -7.09 -7.01 -9.13
CA MET A 60 -8.54 -6.79 -9.14
C MET A 60 -9.17 -7.52 -7.94
N PRO A 61 -9.95 -6.82 -7.09
CA PRO A 61 -10.78 -7.48 -6.10
C PRO A 61 -11.73 -8.47 -6.78
N SER A 62 -11.91 -9.64 -6.19
CA SER A 62 -12.79 -10.68 -6.75
C SER A 62 -14.19 -10.71 -6.11
N THR A 63 -14.38 -9.97 -5.02
CA THR A 63 -15.61 -9.92 -4.24
C THR A 63 -15.98 -8.47 -3.88
N PRO A 64 -17.28 -8.17 -3.64
CA PRO A 64 -17.68 -6.86 -3.12
C PRO A 64 -16.99 -6.51 -1.80
N THR A 65 -16.82 -7.51 -0.92
CA THR A 65 -16.11 -7.36 0.35
C THR A 65 -14.65 -6.97 0.13
N GLY A 66 -13.95 -7.61 -0.82
CA GLY A 66 -12.57 -7.26 -1.16
C GLY A 66 -12.44 -5.83 -1.69
N LEU A 67 -13.37 -5.38 -2.53
CA LEU A 67 -13.39 -3.99 -3.02
C LEU A 67 -13.57 -3.00 -1.87
N LEU A 68 -14.53 -3.25 -0.97
CA LEU A 68 -14.75 -2.43 0.21
C LEU A 68 -13.52 -2.43 1.13
N THR A 69 -12.89 -3.58 1.34
CA THR A 69 -11.66 -3.67 2.15
C THR A 69 -10.52 -2.84 1.55
N LEU A 70 -10.34 -2.86 0.23
CA LEU A 70 -9.36 -2.01 -0.45
C LEU A 70 -9.68 -0.52 -0.27
N ALA A 71 -10.93 -0.11 -0.48
CA ALA A 71 -11.34 1.28 -0.36
C ALA A 71 -11.18 1.81 1.08
N THR A 72 -11.59 1.02 2.08
CA THR A 72 -11.39 1.33 3.50
C THR A 72 -9.91 1.44 3.82
N TYR A 73 -9.09 0.48 3.37
CA TYR A 73 -7.65 0.51 3.60
C TYR A 73 -6.99 1.77 2.99
N ALA A 74 -7.38 2.13 1.76
CA ALA A 74 -6.89 3.33 1.09
C ALA A 74 -7.26 4.61 1.85
N GLY A 75 -8.47 4.68 2.40
CA GLY A 75 -8.95 5.78 3.22
C GLY A 75 -8.24 5.87 4.57
N ASP A 76 -8.15 4.75 5.30
CA ASP A 76 -7.50 4.67 6.60
C ASP A 76 -6.02 5.07 6.54
N PHE A 77 -5.34 4.71 5.45
CA PHE A 77 -3.96 5.12 5.20
C PHE A 77 -3.79 6.65 5.15
N VAL A 78 -4.72 7.34 4.49
CA VAL A 78 -4.74 8.81 4.42
C VAL A 78 -5.14 9.42 5.75
N VAL A 79 -6.13 8.85 6.45
CA VAL A 79 -6.56 9.31 7.78
C VAL A 79 -5.43 9.19 8.81
N ALA A 80 -4.57 8.18 8.68
CA ALA A 80 -3.37 8.02 9.49
C ALA A 80 -2.26 9.06 9.18
N GLY A 81 -2.46 9.94 8.21
CA GLY A 81 -1.52 10.99 7.83
C GLY A 81 -0.50 10.58 6.77
N HIS A 82 -0.67 9.41 6.14
CA HIS A 82 0.19 8.97 5.06
C HIS A 82 -0.32 9.44 3.69
N ALA A 83 0.56 9.42 2.69
CA ALA A 83 0.23 9.78 1.32
C ALA A 83 0.53 8.62 0.37
N TRP A 84 -0.39 8.38 -0.56
CA TRP A 84 -0.16 7.48 -1.68
C TRP A 84 0.80 8.11 -2.70
N PRO A 85 1.49 7.30 -3.53
CA PRO A 85 2.31 7.82 -4.62
C PRO A 85 1.53 8.77 -5.55
N GLU A 86 2.23 9.71 -6.19
CA GLU A 86 1.60 10.65 -7.12
C GLU A 86 0.86 9.93 -8.26
N GLY A 87 -0.40 10.31 -8.51
CA GLY A 87 -1.26 9.70 -9.53
C GLY A 87 -1.87 8.35 -9.14
N TRP A 88 -1.64 7.88 -7.91
CA TRP A 88 -2.23 6.63 -7.41
C TRP A 88 -3.76 6.72 -7.31
N ASP A 89 -4.28 7.85 -6.87
CA ASP A 89 -5.71 8.17 -6.77
C ASP A 89 -6.46 8.03 -8.10
N GLN A 90 -5.87 8.52 -9.20
CA GLN A 90 -6.46 8.43 -10.55
C GLN A 90 -6.59 6.97 -11.01
N ARG A 91 -5.57 6.15 -10.72
CA ARG A 91 -5.59 4.72 -11.05
C ARG A 91 -6.52 3.94 -10.13
N PHE A 92 -6.57 4.29 -8.85
CA PHE A 92 -7.51 3.71 -7.89
C PHE A 92 -8.97 3.96 -8.31
N TYR A 93 -9.29 5.19 -8.72
CA TYR A 93 -10.60 5.50 -9.29
C TYR A 93 -10.94 4.60 -10.49
N ALA A 94 -9.98 4.35 -11.39
CA ALA A 94 -10.18 3.45 -12.51
C ALA A 94 -10.45 2.00 -12.07
N VAL A 95 -9.80 1.50 -11.02
CA VAL A 95 -10.08 0.17 -10.43
C VAL A 95 -11.52 0.10 -9.92
N VAL A 96 -11.95 1.11 -9.15
CA VAL A 96 -13.30 1.16 -8.57
C VAL A 96 -14.37 1.24 -9.65
N VAL A 97 -14.20 2.12 -10.65
CA VAL A 97 -15.20 2.32 -11.72
C VAL A 97 -15.30 1.13 -12.67
N ARG A 98 -14.19 0.42 -12.91
CA ARG A 98 -14.15 -0.73 -13.82
C ARG A 98 -14.46 -2.06 -13.12
N TRP A 99 -14.69 -2.05 -11.81
CA TRP A 99 -14.96 -3.28 -11.07
C TRP A 99 -16.31 -3.87 -11.53
N PRO A 100 -16.33 -5.11 -12.07
CA PRO A 100 -17.45 -5.59 -12.88
C PRO A 100 -18.72 -5.98 -12.11
N GLY A 101 -18.75 -5.84 -10.78
CA GLY A 101 -19.96 -5.90 -9.96
C GLY A 101 -20.98 -6.96 -10.36
N GLU A 102 -20.72 -8.22 -10.01
CA GLU A 102 -21.75 -9.28 -10.04
C GLU A 102 -22.49 -9.37 -8.70
#